data_AF-A0A951L5L4-F1
#
_entry.id   AF-A0A951L5L4-F1
#
_cell.length_a   1.000
_cell.length_b   1.000
_cell.length_c   1.000
_cell.angle_alpha   90.00
_cell.angle_beta   90.00
_cell.angle_gamma   90.00
#
_symmetry.space_group_name_H-M   'P 1'
#
loop_
_entity.id
_entity.type
_entity.pdbx_description
1 polymer ?
#
loop_
_entity_poly.entity_id
_entity_poly.type
_entity_poly.pdbx_seq_one_letter_code
_entity_poly.pdbx_strand_id
1 'polypeptide(L)'
;MATKDPVCGMTVEPATAKHRSEHADQTYFFCSGRCRERFEEEPTRYLAPTGRKHAQGAATGEVWTCPMHPQVQRAKPGSCPICGMALEPVTPFGSDKANPELRDITRRFWVCVGLAVPLLALAMAADFSARRSPVWLEL
;
A
#
# COMPACT_ATOMS: atom_id res chain seq x y z
N MET A 1 -8.96 -31.53 23.85
CA MET A 1 -8.81 -30.13 24.34
C MET A 1 -8.10 -29.41 23.23
N ALA A 2 -8.82 -28.62 22.44
CA ALA A 2 -8.25 -28.03 21.25
C ALA A 2 -7.31 -26.88 21.62
N THR A 3 -6.09 -26.92 21.10
CA THR A 3 -5.07 -25.88 21.30
C THR A 3 -5.01 -24.97 20.07
N LYS A 4 -4.49 -23.76 20.21
CA LYS A 4 -4.36 -22.83 19.08
C LYS A 4 -2.95 -22.87 18.51
N ASP A 5 -2.87 -22.95 17.18
CA ASP A 5 -1.62 -22.76 16.44
C ASP A 5 -1.12 -21.30 16.65
N PRO A 6 0.10 -21.08 17.18
CA PRO A 6 0.61 -19.75 17.48
C PRO A 6 0.95 -18.91 16.25
N VAL A 7 1.09 -19.51 15.06
CA VAL A 7 1.45 -18.82 13.82
C VAL A 7 0.22 -18.28 13.10
N CYS A 8 -0.85 -19.08 13.00
CA CYS A 8 -2.05 -18.72 12.24
C CYS A 8 -3.32 -18.55 13.09
N GLY A 9 -3.31 -18.99 14.35
CA GLY A 9 -4.46 -18.93 15.25
C GLY A 9 -5.53 -20.00 15.00
N MET A 10 -5.26 -20.97 14.12
CA MET A 10 -6.17 -22.06 13.80
C MET A 10 -6.25 -23.05 14.98
N THR A 11 -7.46 -23.53 15.26
CA THR A 11 -7.70 -24.52 16.31
C THR A 11 -7.23 -25.91 15.84
N VAL A 12 -6.33 -26.53 16.60
CA VAL A 12 -5.75 -27.85 16.31
C VAL A 12 -6.02 -28.79 17.49
N GLU A 13 -6.38 -30.03 17.21
CA GLU A 13 -6.52 -31.05 18.25
C GLU A 13 -5.17 -31.75 18.48
N PRO A 14 -4.59 -31.71 19.69
CA PRO A 14 -3.27 -32.30 19.98
C PRO A 14 -3.18 -33.80 19.69
N ALA A 15 -4.29 -34.54 19.85
CA ALA A 15 -4.32 -36.00 19.69
C ALA A 15 -4.15 -36.48 18.24
N THR A 16 -4.43 -35.63 17.25
CA THR A 16 -4.39 -35.97 15.82
C THR A 16 -3.42 -35.11 15.02
N ALA A 17 -2.71 -34.19 15.67
CA ALA A 17 -1.81 -33.24 15.04
C ALA A 17 -0.58 -33.94 14.46
N LYS A 18 -0.44 -33.90 13.13
CA LYS A 18 0.73 -34.44 12.41
C LYS A 18 1.99 -33.58 12.57
N HIS A 19 1.83 -32.29 12.85
CA HIS A 19 2.92 -31.32 12.90
C HIS A 19 3.04 -30.74 14.31
N ARG A 20 4.20 -30.96 14.95
CA ARG A 20 4.55 -30.48 16.29
C ARG A 20 5.99 -29.97 16.33
N SER A 21 6.27 -29.05 17.25
CA SER A 21 7.62 -28.56 17.55
C SER A 21 7.76 -28.32 19.05
N GLU A 22 8.95 -28.53 19.59
CA GLU A 22 9.25 -28.36 21.01
C GLU A 22 10.10 -27.10 21.21
N HIS A 23 9.65 -26.18 22.06
CA HIS A 23 10.38 -24.96 22.36
C HIS A 23 10.16 -24.55 23.82
N ALA A 24 11.24 -24.30 24.56
CA ALA A 24 11.22 -23.91 25.98
C ALA A 24 10.36 -24.86 26.85
N ASP A 25 10.61 -26.17 26.73
CA ASP A 25 9.91 -27.25 27.46
C ASP A 25 8.39 -27.30 27.24
N GLN A 26 7.89 -26.70 26.15
CA GLN A 26 6.49 -26.77 25.74
C GLN A 26 6.37 -27.31 24.31
N THR A 27 5.43 -28.24 24.10
CA THR A 27 5.09 -28.77 22.77
C THR A 27 4.01 -27.91 22.12
N TYR A 28 4.34 -27.31 20.98
CA TYR A 28 3.41 -26.55 20.15
C TYR A 28 2.90 -27.41 18.99
N PHE A 29 1.61 -27.28 18.69
CA PHE A 29 0.93 -28.03 17.62
C PHE A 29 0.54 -27.08 16.49
N PHE A 30 0.74 -27.53 15.25
CA PHE A 30 0.55 -26.71 14.05
C PHE A 30 -0.47 -27.32 13.11
N CYS A 31 -1.22 -26.48 12.41
CA CYS A 31 -2.23 -26.94 11.44
C CYS A 31 -1.59 -27.52 10.16
N SER A 32 -0.35 -27.12 9.85
CA SER A 32 0.34 -27.48 8.60
C SER A 32 1.87 -27.44 8.77
N GLY A 33 2.59 -28.14 7.88
CA GLY A 33 4.07 -28.12 7.85
C GLY A 33 4.66 -26.72 7.70
N ARG A 34 3.99 -25.86 6.90
CA ARG A 34 4.40 -24.46 6.69
C ARG A 34 4.32 -23.61 7.96
N CYS A 35 3.33 -23.85 8.82
CA CYS A 35 3.22 -23.14 10.10
C CYS A 35 4.32 -23.58 11.06
N ARG A 36 4.66 -24.87 11.07
CA ARG A 36 5.78 -25.39 11.85
C ARG A 36 7.12 -24.78 11.41
N GLU A 37 7.42 -24.76 10.11
CA GLU A 37 8.68 -24.19 9.57
C GLU A 37 8.86 -22.72 9.98
N ARG A 38 7.83 -21.90 9.82
CA ARG A 38 7.87 -20.48 10.22
C ARG A 38 8.11 -20.31 11.72
N PHE A 39 7.55 -21.18 12.55
CA PHE A 39 7.76 -21.15 13.98
C PHE A 39 9.18 -21.55 14.36
N GLU A 40 9.79 -22.52 13.67
CA GLU A 40 11.18 -22.95 13.87
C GLU A 40 12.18 -21.87 13.46
N GLU A 41 11.89 -21.09 12.42
CA GLU A 41 12.74 -19.98 11.97
C GLU A 41 12.80 -18.82 12.99
N GLU A 42 11.66 -18.45 13.58
CA GLU A 42 11.58 -17.27 14.44
C GLU A 42 10.61 -17.47 15.63
N PRO A 43 10.86 -18.41 16.56
CA PRO A 43 9.89 -18.83 17.59
C PRO A 43 9.56 -17.70 18.56
N THR A 44 10.54 -16.87 18.92
CA THR A 44 10.36 -15.75 19.84
C THR A 44 9.33 -14.73 19.34
N ARG A 45 9.18 -14.58 18.02
CA ARG A 45 8.19 -13.68 17.39
C ARG A 45 6.75 -14.13 17.65
N TYR A 46 6.52 -15.44 17.67
CA TYR A 46 5.18 -16.02 17.85
C TYR A 46 4.85 -16.28 19.33
N LEU A 47 5.86 -16.37 20.20
CA LEU A 47 5.70 -16.63 21.64
C LEU A 47 5.67 -15.37 22.52
N ALA A 48 6.08 -14.21 22.00
CA ALA A 48 5.97 -12.95 22.74
C ALA A 48 4.49 -12.66 23.10
N PRO A 49 4.16 -12.27 24.35
CA PRO A 49 2.79 -12.13 24.85
C PRO A 49 2.01 -10.95 24.24
N THR A 50 2.47 -10.41 23.13
CA THR A 50 1.69 -9.50 22.33
C THR A 50 0.92 -10.32 21.30
N GLY A 51 -0.36 -10.58 21.58
CA GLY A 51 -1.35 -11.02 20.58
C GLY A 51 -1.53 -9.96 19.49
N ARG A 52 -0.48 -9.72 18.71
CA ARG A 52 -0.45 -8.77 17.60
C ARG A 52 -0.58 -9.58 16.33
N LYS A 53 -1.84 -9.70 15.88
CA LYS A 53 -2.11 -9.55 14.44
C LYS A 53 -1.30 -8.34 13.98
N HIS A 54 -0.26 -8.56 13.18
CA HIS A 54 0.58 -7.57 12.50
C HIS A 54 0.36 -6.10 12.92
N ALA A 55 1.06 -5.66 13.97
CA ALA A 55 1.17 -4.24 14.27
C ALA A 55 2.34 -3.67 13.47
N GLN A 56 2.06 -3.17 12.26
CA GLN A 56 2.95 -2.30 11.52
C GLN A 56 2.75 -0.83 11.93
N GLY A 57 3.83 -0.07 11.89
CA GLY A 57 3.80 1.34 11.47
C GLY A 57 3.52 2.36 12.55
N ALA A 58 4.50 3.21 12.80
CA ALA A 58 4.47 4.28 13.78
C ALA A 58 3.44 5.36 13.46
N ALA A 59 2.93 5.96 14.53
CA ALA A 59 1.97 7.06 14.51
C ALA A 59 2.51 8.29 13.79
N THR A 60 1.88 8.65 12.67
CA THR A 60 1.88 10.02 12.12
C THR A 60 0.68 10.20 11.19
N GLY A 61 -0.44 10.73 11.70
CA GLY A 61 -1.51 11.30 10.86
C GLY A 61 -2.20 10.39 9.83
N GLU A 62 -1.90 9.09 9.80
CA GLU A 62 -2.49 8.14 8.86
C GLU A 62 -3.95 7.87 9.23
N VAL A 63 -4.85 8.25 8.34
CA VAL A 63 -6.24 7.87 8.41
C VAL A 63 -6.35 6.46 7.84
N TRP A 64 -6.85 5.51 8.61
CA TRP A 64 -7.03 4.12 8.21
C TRP A 64 -8.47 3.92 7.73
N THR A 65 -8.64 3.33 6.54
CA THR A 65 -9.95 3.08 5.94
C THR A 65 -10.20 1.61 5.63
N CYS A 66 -11.47 1.22 5.53
CA CYS A 66 -11.86 -0.13 5.12
C CYS A 66 -12.12 -0.16 3.61
N PRO A 67 -11.54 -1.10 2.84
CA PRO A 67 -11.71 -1.15 1.38
C PRO A 67 -13.18 -1.35 0.94
N MET A 68 -13.99 -1.99 1.79
CA MET A 68 -15.42 -2.20 1.53
C MET A 68 -16.31 -1.09 2.12
N HIS A 69 -15.83 -0.36 3.12
CA HIS A 69 -16.60 0.66 3.83
C HIS A 69 -15.77 1.94 3.98
N PRO A 70 -15.63 2.73 2.90
CA PRO A 70 -14.75 3.90 2.87
C PRO A 70 -15.15 5.01 3.86
N GLN A 71 -16.36 4.96 4.40
CA GLN A 71 -16.84 5.85 5.46
C GLN A 71 -16.19 5.57 6.83
N VAL A 72 -15.59 4.39 7.03
CA VAL A 72 -14.92 4.04 8.28
C VAL A 72 -13.49 4.58 8.25
N GLN A 73 -13.29 5.77 8.82
CA GLN A 73 -11.97 6.40 8.97
C GLN A 73 -11.53 6.34 10.44
N ARG A 74 -10.36 5.75 10.72
CA ARG A 74 -9.81 5.64 12.08
C ARG A 74 -8.36 6.10 12.12
N ALA A 75 -7.96 6.74 13.21
CA ALA A 75 -6.57 7.18 13.42
C ALA A 75 -5.61 6.04 13.84
N LYS A 76 -6.09 4.78 13.88
CA LYS A 76 -5.33 3.63 14.37
C LYS A 76 -5.62 2.39 13.52
N PRO A 77 -4.63 1.50 13.30
CA PRO A 77 -4.85 0.21 12.68
C PRO A 77 -5.78 -0.65 13.54
N GLY A 78 -6.63 -1.43 12.90
CA GLY A 78 -7.61 -2.27 13.58
C GLY A 78 -8.57 -2.98 12.63
N SER A 79 -9.58 -3.64 13.20
CA SER A 79 -10.65 -4.27 12.43
C SER A 79 -11.81 -3.31 12.19
N CYS A 80 -12.38 -3.36 10.99
CA CYS A 80 -13.60 -2.65 10.63
C CYS A 80 -14.77 -3.15 11.49
N PRO A 81 -15.55 -2.26 12.14
CA PRO A 81 -16.69 -2.67 12.97
C PRO A 81 -17.88 -3.20 12.17
N ILE A 82 -17.90 -2.98 10.84
CA ILE A 82 -19.00 -3.38 9.96
C ILE A 82 -18.76 -4.79 9.40
N CYS A 83 -17.56 -5.06 8.86
CA CYS A 83 -17.25 -6.33 8.19
C CYS A 83 -16.12 -7.15 8.82
N GLY A 84 -15.47 -6.66 9.89
CA GLY A 84 -14.39 -7.37 10.58
C GLY A 84 -13.05 -7.41 9.84
N MET A 85 -12.97 -6.97 8.58
CA MET A 85 -11.73 -6.90 7.81
C MET A 85 -10.73 -5.91 8.42
N ALA A 86 -9.43 -6.12 8.18
CA ALA A 86 -8.39 -5.20 8.60
C ALA A 86 -8.52 -3.85 7.85
N LEU A 87 -8.30 -2.76 8.57
CA LEU A 87 -8.21 -1.43 7.98
C LEU A 87 -6.86 -1.26 7.30
N GLU A 88 -6.86 -0.56 6.17
CA GLU A 88 -5.66 -0.20 5.41
C GLU A 88 -5.35 1.29 5.59
N PRO A 89 -4.07 1.70 5.61
CA PRO A 89 -3.71 3.09 5.76
C PRO A 89 -4.04 3.85 4.47
N VAL A 90 -4.82 4.92 4.58
CA VAL A 90 -4.99 5.88 3.50
C VAL A 90 -3.71 6.69 3.44
N THR A 91 -2.91 6.43 2.42
CA THR A 91 -1.81 7.33 2.08
C THR A 91 -2.41 8.65 1.61
N PRO A 92 -2.09 9.79 2.25
CA PRO A 92 -2.52 11.07 1.73
C PRO A 92 -1.91 11.25 0.34
N PHE A 93 -2.75 11.50 -0.68
CA PHE A 93 -2.27 11.88 -2.00
C PHE A 93 -1.35 13.11 -1.85
N GLY A 94 -0.04 12.90 -2.00
CA GLY A 94 0.99 13.94 -1.84
C GLY A 94 1.87 13.87 -0.58
N SER A 95 1.77 12.83 0.26
CA SER A 95 2.65 12.66 1.43
C SER A 95 4.02 12.04 1.12
N ASP A 96 4.29 11.64 -0.12
CA ASP A 96 5.65 11.28 -0.56
C ASP A 96 6.49 12.55 -0.69
N LYS A 97 6.94 13.09 0.43
CA LYS A 97 7.85 14.23 0.45
C LYS A 97 9.16 13.79 -0.19
N ALA A 98 9.36 14.24 -1.43
CA ALA A 98 10.55 14.08 -2.28
C ALA A 98 10.70 12.76 -3.05
N ASN A 99 9.65 12.26 -3.69
CA ASN A 99 9.80 11.19 -4.69
C ASN A 99 10.61 11.68 -5.92
N PRO A 100 11.82 11.14 -6.18
CA PRO A 100 12.67 11.57 -7.29
C PRO A 100 12.06 11.27 -8.67
N GLU A 101 11.19 10.27 -8.78
CA GLU A 101 10.52 9.89 -10.04
C GLU A 101 9.61 11.01 -10.54
N LEU A 102 8.80 11.61 -9.65
CA LEU A 102 7.93 12.74 -9.98
C LEU A 102 8.75 13.95 -10.47
N ARG A 103 9.92 14.20 -9.87
CA ARG A 103 10.81 15.30 -10.27
C ARG A 103 11.44 15.04 -11.64
N ASP A 104 11.83 13.81 -11.93
CA ASP A 104 12.40 13.45 -13.23
C ASP A 104 11.36 13.53 -14.36
N ILE A 105 10.15 13.02 -14.12
CA ILE A 105 9.02 13.12 -15.06
C ILE A 105 8.67 14.59 -15.32
N THR A 106 8.58 15.40 -14.25
CA THR A 106 8.30 16.83 -14.37
C THR A 106 9.40 17.57 -15.14
N ARG A 107 10.68 17.25 -14.90
CA ARG A 107 11.80 17.85 -15.64
C ARG A 107 11.74 17.52 -17.13
N ARG A 108 11.48 16.25 -17.49
CA ARG A 108 11.36 15.83 -18.89
C ARG A 108 10.18 16.51 -19.58
N PHE A 109 9.04 16.61 -18.91
CA PHE A 109 7.87 17.32 -19.42
C PHE A 109 8.21 18.77 -19.77
N TRP A 110 8.86 19.50 -18.86
CA TRP A 110 9.21 20.91 -19.10
C TRP A 110 10.25 21.11 -20.19
N VAL A 111 11.21 20.18 -20.35
CA VAL A 111 12.14 20.21 -21.49
C VAL A 111 11.38 20.05 -22.82
N CYS A 112 10.45 19.10 -22.90
CA CYS A 112 9.63 18.91 -24.10
C CYS A 112 8.75 20.13 -24.40
N VAL A 113 8.12 20.72 -23.38
CA VAL A 113 7.32 21.94 -23.53
C VAL A 113 8.19 23.10 -24.05
N GLY A 114 9.39 23.28 -23.51
CA GLY A 114 10.32 24.32 -23.97
C GLY A 114 10.70 24.18 -25.44
N LEU A 115 10.79 22.95 -25.97
CA LEU A 115 11.06 22.69 -27.39
C LEU A 115 9.82 22.82 -28.27
N ALA A 116 8.64 22.45 -27.77
CA ALA A 116 7.40 22.47 -28.53
C ALA A 116 6.80 23.89 -28.65
N VAL A 117 6.93 24.72 -27.62
CA VAL A 117 6.33 26.06 -27.56
C VAL A 117 6.80 26.98 -28.70
N PRO A 118 8.10 27.08 -29.05
CA PRO A 118 8.54 27.92 -30.16
C PRO A 118 7.96 27.48 -31.51
N LEU A 119 7.92 26.17 -31.75
CA LEU A 119 7.33 25.58 -32.96
C LEU A 119 5.83 25.88 -33.06
N LEU A 120 5.11 25.72 -31.95
CA LEU A 120 3.69 26.05 -31.85
C LEU A 120 3.44 27.55 -32.05
N ALA A 121 4.27 28.41 -31.46
CA ALA A 121 4.16 29.86 -31.58
C ALA A 121 4.38 30.32 -33.02
N LEU A 122 5.34 29.73 -33.74
CA LEU A 122 5.56 30.00 -35.16
C LEU A 122 4.37 29.57 -36.02
N ALA A 123 3.82 28.38 -35.78
CA ALA A 123 2.63 27.91 -36.48
C ALA A 123 1.42 28.84 -36.25
N MET A 124 1.13 29.15 -34.98
CA MET A 124 0.04 30.06 -34.61
C MET A 124 0.25 31.48 -35.16
N ALA A 125 1.49 31.98 -35.20
CA ALA A 125 1.81 33.28 -35.78
C ALA A 125 1.61 33.30 -37.30
N ALA A 126 1.95 32.22 -38.00
CA ALA A 126 1.70 32.07 -39.43
C ALA A 126 0.19 32.06 -39.74
N ASP A 127 -0.60 31.29 -38.99
CA ASP A 127 -2.06 31.24 -39.14
C ASP A 127 -2.74 32.56 -38.78
N PHE A 128 -2.26 33.25 -37.74
CA PHE A 128 -2.76 34.57 -37.37
C PHE A 128 -2.42 35.63 -38.43
N SER A 129 -1.21 35.57 -39.00
CA SER A 129 -0.78 36.45 -40.10
C SER A 129 -1.62 36.20 -41.36
N ALA A 130 -1.85 34.93 -41.71
CA ALA A 130 -2.67 34.53 -42.85
C ALA A 130 -4.15 34.93 -42.70
N ARG A 131 -4.68 34.94 -41.47
CA ARG A 131 -6.07 35.34 -41.18
C ARG A 131 -6.26 36.87 -41.13
N ARG A 132 -5.17 37.64 -41.00
CA ARG A 132 -5.18 39.11 -40.93
C ARG A 132 -4.82 39.76 -42.28
N SER A 133 -4.58 38.99 -43.34
CA SER A 133 -4.46 39.55 -44.68
C SER A 133 -5.80 40.19 -45.06
N PRO A 134 -5.84 41.51 -45.27
CA PRO A 134 -7.07 42.18 -45.62
C PRO A 134 -7.35 41.83 -47.10
N VAL A 135 -8.61 41.52 -47.43
CA VAL A 135 -9.18 41.15 -48.75
C VAL A 135 -9.04 42.27 -49.81
N TRP A 136 -7.95 43.04 -49.80
CA TRP A 136 -7.68 44.19 -50.67
C TRP A 136 -6.64 43.90 -51.76
N LEU A 137 -6.31 42.62 -52.00
CA LEU A 137 -5.43 42.17 -53.09
C LEU A 137 -6.21 41.49 -54.24
N GLU A 138 -7.55 41.57 -54.24
CA GLU A 138 -8.43 41.10 -55.33
C GLU A 138 -9.36 42.22 -55.88
N LEU A 139 -8.90 43.48 -55.93
CA LEU A 139 -9.53 44.53 -56.75
C LEU A 139 -8.50 45.30 -57.57
#